data_AF-A0AAP2DNP7-F1
#
_entry.id   AF-A0AAP2DNP7-F1
#
_cell.length_a   1.000
_cell.length_b   1.000
_cell.length_c   1.000
_cell.angle_alpha   90.00
_cell.angle_beta   90.00
_cell.angle_gamma   90.00
#
_symmetry.space_group_name_H-M   'P 1'
#
loop_
_entity.id
_entity.type
_entity.pdbx_description
1 polymer ?
#
loop_
_entity_poly.entity_id
_entity_poly.type
_entity_poly.pdbx_seq_one_letter_code
_entity_poly.pdbx_strand_id
1 'polypeptide(L)'
;MKIFTRLMLLAVVAMSGFTPVQGDNVEFICMKMHKASNTCYFNFKVDGGKYRYTDIGCKNTKKKNEIIQQAKEGQLALQKDWKIECPEVKEQPGQ
;
A
#
# COMPACT_ATOMS: atom_id res chain seq x y z
N MET A 1 40.08 -27.48 2.22
CA MET A 1 39.38 -26.18 2.06
C MET A 1 37.97 -26.37 1.46
N LYS A 2 37.06 -27.11 2.10
CA LYS A 2 35.67 -27.33 1.59
C LYS A 2 34.58 -27.08 2.65
N ILE A 3 34.97 -26.76 3.88
CA ILE A 3 34.06 -26.56 5.01
C ILE A 3 33.69 -25.08 5.16
N PHE A 4 34.62 -24.16 4.91
CA PHE A 4 34.37 -22.72 4.96
C PHE A 4 33.35 -22.24 3.91
N THR A 5 33.25 -22.93 2.77
CA THR A 5 32.29 -22.60 1.71
C THR A 5 30.84 -22.96 2.08
N ARG A 6 30.62 -23.92 2.98
CA ARG A 6 29.26 -24.35 3.37
C ARG A 6 28.64 -23.46 4.46
N LEU A 7 29.45 -22.82 5.30
CA LEU A 7 28.94 -21.88 6.31
C LEU A 7 28.49 -20.53 5.71
N MET A 8 29.10 -20.09 4.61
CA MET A 8 28.75 -18.83 3.96
C MET A 8 27.36 -18.83 3.31
N LEU A 9 26.83 -19.99 2.86
CA LEU A 9 25.48 -20.06 2.30
C LEU A 9 24.36 -19.99 3.34
N LEU A 10 24.63 -20.35 4.61
CA LEU A 10 23.60 -20.27 5.68
C LEU A 10 23.40 -18.83 6.19
N ALA A 11 24.39 -17.95 6.02
CA ALA A 11 24.29 -16.56 6.48
C ALA A 11 23.37 -15.68 5.60
N VAL A 12 23.14 -16.07 4.34
CA VAL A 12 22.33 -15.26 3.40
C VAL A 12 20.82 -15.46 3.62
N VAL A 13 20.40 -16.61 4.15
CA VAL A 13 18.98 -16.88 4.45
C VAL A 13 18.50 -16.18 5.73
N ALA A 14 19.42 -15.80 6.63
CA ALA A 14 19.09 -15.06 7.84
C ALA A 14 18.90 -13.54 7.64
N MET A 15 19.21 -13.01 6.45
CA MET A 15 19.09 -11.58 6.12
C MET A 15 17.87 -11.25 5.25
N SER A 16 16.99 -12.21 4.94
CA SER A 16 15.63 -11.88 4.49
C SER A 16 14.73 -11.49 5.66
N GLY A 17 15.27 -10.67 6.56
CA GLY A 17 14.47 -9.88 7.50
C GLY A 17 13.82 -8.76 6.69
N PHE A 18 12.70 -9.09 6.03
CA PHE A 18 11.74 -8.07 5.65
C PHE A 18 11.33 -7.34 6.93
N THR A 19 11.78 -6.09 7.05
CA THR A 19 10.98 -4.89 7.30
C THR A 19 11.90 -3.81 7.92
N PRO A 20 11.80 -2.58 7.40
CA PRO A 20 11.03 -1.62 8.19
C PRO A 20 9.83 -1.16 7.38
N VAL A 21 8.65 -1.46 7.93
CA VAL A 21 7.55 -0.50 8.09
C VAL A 21 7.53 0.60 7.02
N GLN A 22 7.00 0.31 5.82
CA GLN A 22 6.40 1.39 5.01
C GLN A 22 5.12 1.93 5.68
N GLY A 23 4.63 1.25 6.72
CA GLY A 23 3.29 1.39 7.27
C GLY A 23 2.97 2.61 8.12
N ASP A 24 3.98 3.30 8.65
CA ASP A 24 3.71 4.39 9.60
C ASP A 24 3.18 5.66 8.90
N ASN A 25 3.45 5.82 7.60
CA ASN A 25 3.02 6.99 6.81
C ASN A 25 2.05 6.63 5.68
N VAL A 26 1.34 5.50 5.76
CA VAL A 26 0.27 5.16 4.80
C VAL A 26 -1.06 5.72 5.29
N GLU A 27 -1.50 6.78 4.65
CA GLU A 27 -2.77 7.44 4.91
C GLU A 27 -3.80 7.04 3.85
N PHE A 28 -4.90 6.41 4.27
CA PHE A 28 -6.03 6.20 3.38
C PHE A 28 -6.81 7.51 3.22
N ILE A 29 -6.98 7.98 1.97
CA ILE A 29 -7.68 9.23 1.70
C ILE A 29 -9.13 8.99 1.29
N CYS A 30 -9.36 8.24 0.21
CA CYS A 30 -10.72 7.94 -0.23
C CYS A 30 -10.79 6.72 -1.16
N MET A 31 -12.02 6.24 -1.39
CA MET A 31 -12.32 5.23 -2.39
C MET A 31 -13.22 5.85 -3.46
N LYS A 32 -12.86 5.71 -4.73
CA LYS A 32 -13.67 6.17 -5.87
C LYS A 32 -13.99 5.03 -6.81
N MET A 33 -15.26 4.92 -7.18
CA MET A 33 -15.72 3.96 -8.18
C MET A 33 -15.79 4.63 -9.55
N HIS A 34 -15.14 4.05 -10.53
CA HIS A 34 -15.34 4.37 -11.94
C HIS A 34 -16.39 3.42 -12.52
N LYS A 35 -17.64 3.91 -12.62
CA LYS A 35 -18.81 3.11 -13.01
C LYS A 35 -18.64 2.48 -14.39
N ALA A 36 -18.10 3.20 -15.37
CA ALA A 36 -17.97 2.74 -16.74
C ALA A 36 -17.07 1.51 -16.89
N SER A 37 -15.99 1.41 -16.11
CA SER A 37 -15.10 0.24 -16.12
C SER A 37 -15.34 -0.73 -14.96
N ASN A 38 -16.38 -0.50 -14.14
CA ASN A 38 -16.64 -1.22 -12.91
C ASN A 38 -15.37 -1.41 -12.05
N THR A 39 -14.61 -0.33 -11.84
CA THR A 39 -13.31 -0.38 -11.14
C THR A 39 -13.33 0.52 -9.93
N CYS A 40 -12.79 0.04 -8.81
CA CYS A 40 -12.66 0.81 -7.58
C CYS A 40 -11.20 1.19 -7.34
N TYR A 41 -10.94 2.46 -7.12
CA TYR A 41 -9.63 3.00 -6.78
C TYR A 41 -9.62 3.36 -5.30
N PHE A 42 -8.79 2.66 -4.53
CA PHE A 42 -8.49 3.00 -3.14
C PHE A 42 -7.25 3.88 -3.17
N ASN A 43 -7.41 5.15 -2.80
CA ASN A 43 -6.36 6.15 -2.88
C ASN A 43 -5.71 6.35 -1.52
N PHE A 44 -4.39 6.36 -1.52
CA PHE A 44 -3.53 6.50 -0.35
C PHE A 44 -2.54 7.64 -0.56
N LYS A 45 -2.09 8.24 0.53
CA LYS A 45 -0.81 8.96 0.58
C LYS A 45 0.22 8.06 1.26
N VAL A 46 1.42 7.99 0.68
CA VAL A 46 2.57 7.30 1.27
C VAL A 46 3.72 8.30 1.25
N ASP A 47 4.16 8.73 2.42
CA ASP A 47 5.17 9.79 2.59
C ASP A 47 4.82 11.06 1.79
N GLY A 48 3.53 11.45 1.81
CA GLY A 48 3.00 12.60 1.06
C GLY A 48 2.80 12.36 -0.45
N GLY A 49 3.34 11.28 -1.02
CA GLY A 49 3.13 10.90 -2.42
C GLY A 49 1.75 10.29 -2.66
N LYS A 50 1.16 10.53 -3.84
CA LYS A 50 -0.15 9.96 -4.22
C LYS A 50 0.01 8.54 -4.77
N TYR A 51 -0.67 7.59 -4.15
CA TYR A 51 -0.68 6.19 -4.56
C TYR A 51 -2.11 5.62 -4.59
N ARG A 52 -2.32 4.55 -5.36
CA ARG A 52 -3.60 3.86 -5.44
C ARG A 52 -3.47 2.35 -5.48
N TYR A 53 -4.48 1.68 -4.95
CA TYR A 53 -4.78 0.27 -5.24
C TYR A 53 -6.00 0.19 -6.16
N THR A 54 -5.91 -0.65 -7.19
CA THR A 54 -6.95 -0.82 -8.21
C THR A 54 -7.65 -2.16 -8.02
N ASP A 55 -8.95 -2.12 -7.73
CA ASP A 55 -9.83 -3.28 -7.58
C ASP A 55 -10.78 -3.39 -8.77
N ILE A 56 -10.48 -4.30 -9.69
CA ILE A 56 -11.28 -4.55 -10.88
C ILE A 56 -12.53 -5.36 -10.48
N GLY A 57 -13.70 -4.81 -10.79
CA GLY A 57 -14.98 -5.38 -10.40
C GLY A 57 -15.44 -4.97 -9.00
N CYS A 58 -14.71 -4.09 -8.30
CA CYS A 58 -15.08 -3.59 -6.98
C CYS A 58 -15.38 -4.69 -5.94
N LYS A 59 -14.69 -5.84 -6.06
CA LYS A 59 -14.93 -7.04 -5.25
C LYS A 59 -14.59 -6.83 -3.78
N ASN A 60 -13.65 -5.95 -3.50
CA ASN A 60 -13.10 -5.70 -2.18
C ASN A 60 -13.67 -4.43 -1.52
N THR A 61 -14.70 -3.82 -2.11
CA THR A 61 -15.39 -2.64 -1.53
C THR A 61 -15.91 -2.90 -0.11
N LYS A 62 -16.46 -4.09 0.15
CA LYS A 62 -16.93 -4.51 1.49
C LYS A 62 -15.77 -4.82 2.46
N LYS A 63 -14.57 -5.03 1.93
CA LYS A 63 -13.33 -5.35 2.66
C LYS A 63 -12.41 -4.13 2.78
N LYS A 64 -12.95 -2.92 2.69
CA LYS A 64 -12.18 -1.67 2.76
C LYS A 64 -11.15 -1.66 3.89
N ASN A 65 -11.53 -2.05 5.10
CA ASN A 65 -10.62 -2.04 6.26
C ASN A 65 -9.46 -3.05 6.09
N GLU A 66 -9.73 -4.21 5.51
CA GLU A 66 -8.72 -5.21 5.18
C GLU A 66 -7.72 -4.65 4.15
N ILE A 67 -8.22 -3.97 3.10
CA ILE A 67 -7.39 -3.31 2.08
C ILE A 67 -6.53 -2.20 2.70
N ILE A 68 -7.09 -1.38 3.58
CA ILE A 68 -6.33 -0.34 4.28
C ILE A 68 -5.24 -0.96 5.15
N GLN A 69 -5.56 -2.03 5.86
CA GLN A 69 -4.59 -2.73 6.69
C GLN A 69 -3.47 -3.35 5.86
N GLN A 70 -3.80 -4.04 4.77
CA GLN A 70 -2.80 -4.60 3.84
C GLN A 70 -1.93 -3.52 3.19
N ALA A 71 -2.48 -2.32 2.92
CA ALA A 71 -1.69 -1.19 2.44
C ALA A 71 -0.67 -0.72 3.50
N LYS A 72 -1.10 -0.59 4.75
CA LYS A 72 -0.23 -0.23 5.88
C LYS A 72 0.83 -1.30 6.15
N GLU A 73 0.48 -2.57 6.00
CA GLU A 73 1.42 -3.69 6.17
C GLU A 73 2.38 -3.85 4.98
N GLY A 74 2.25 -3.04 3.92
CA GLY A 74 3.06 -3.13 2.71
C GLY A 74 2.76 -4.38 1.86
N GLN A 75 1.61 -5.00 2.05
CA GLN A 75 1.17 -6.22 1.35
C GLN A 75 0.43 -5.93 0.04
N LEU A 76 0.05 -4.67 -0.21
CA LEU A 76 -0.57 -4.27 -1.47
C LEU A 76 0.45 -3.66 -2.44
N ALA A 77 0.37 -4.10 -3.70
CA ALA A 77 1.05 -3.45 -4.80
C ALA A 77 0.35 -2.12 -5.14
N LEU A 78 0.82 -1.03 -4.52
CA LEU A 78 0.33 0.31 -4.79
C LEU A 78 0.93 0.87 -6.09
N GLN A 79 0.08 1.46 -6.92
CA GLN A 79 0.47 2.16 -8.14
C GLN A 79 0.62 3.65 -7.85
N LYS A 80 1.60 4.30 -8.46
CA LYS A 80 1.77 5.76 -8.38
C LYS A 80 0.59 6.49 -9.02
N ASP A 81 0.33 7.68 -8.49
CA ASP A 81 -0.68 8.64 -8.91
C ASP A 81 -2.11 8.20 -8.69
N TRP A 82 -2.97 9.15 -8.34
CA TRP A 82 -4.41 8.89 -8.25
C TRP A 82 -5.01 8.92 -9.65
N LYS A 83 -5.91 7.96 -9.92
CA LYS A 83 -6.66 7.95 -11.18
C LYS A 83 -7.84 8.92 -11.15
N ILE A 84 -8.43 9.08 -9.97
CA ILE A 84 -9.52 10.00 -9.66
C ILE A 84 -9.11 10.74 -8.40
N GLU A 85 -9.07 12.07 -8.48
CA GLU A 85 -8.71 12.93 -7.36
C GLU A 85 -9.69 12.75 -6.18
N CYS A 86 -9.14 12.67 -4.97
CA CYS A 86 -9.91 12.72 -3.74
C CYS A 86 -9.95 14.17 -3.24
N PRO A 87 -11.06 14.61 -2.62
CA PRO A 87 -11.01 15.83 -1.82
C PRO A 87 -9.97 15.62 -0.72
N GLU A 88 -8.91 16.41 -0.73
CA GLU A 88 -8.03 16.51 0.43
C GLU A 88 -8.88 17.07 1.56
N VAL A 89 -8.91 16.39 2.71
CA VAL A 89 -9.46 16.99 3.91
C VAL A 89 -8.59 18.21 4.16
N LYS A 90 -9.07 19.38 3.74
CA LYS A 90 -8.50 20.63 4.19
C LYS A 90 -8.67 20.57 5.70
N GLU A 91 -7.56 20.45 6.42
CA GLU A 91 -7.55 20.83 7.83
C GLU A 91 -8.29 22.17 7.90
N GLN A 92 -9.39 22.20 8.65
CA GLN A 92 -10.05 23.46 8.92
C GLN A 92 -8.97 24.33 9.59
N PRO A 93 -8.58 25.49 9.02
CA PRO A 93 -7.77 26.43 9.77
C PRO A 93 -8.63 26.81 10.98
N GLY A 94 -8.13 26.49 12.17
CA GLY A 94 -8.96 26.34 13.36
C GLY A 94 -9.91 27.51 13.62
N GLN A 95 -11.11 27.17 14.08
CA GLN A 95 -11.95 27.90 15.05
C GLN A 95 -13.30 27.22 15.18
#